data_AF-A0A2X2CJC5-F1
#
_entry.id   AF-A0A2X2CJC5-F1
#
_cell.length_a   1.000
_cell.length_b   1.000
_cell.length_c   1.000
_cell.angle_alpha   90.00
_cell.angle_beta   90.00
_cell.angle_gamma   90.00
#
_symmetry.space_group_name_H-M   'P 1'
#
loop_
_entity.id
_entity.type
_entity.pdbx_description
1 polymer ?
#
loop_
_entity_poly.entity_id
_entity_poly.type
_entity_poly.pdbx_seq_one_letter_code
_entity_poly.pdbx_strand_id
1 'polypeptide(L)'
;MKRLLIPGLLLASMNASAGLYIDPQQLKDDQNRDKLLTMAIKKCPNSSFKTIGERDECRAKYRNLADQQFPLRGSKAYSEKKYSGLSKPQAEQQLIELKKIYDQADMFAVKKKPGELTQSDMEAEGWWIQQNILKATRTQGDPWFIECKVQKWKATVDLCPLGKGGNP
;
A
#
# COMPACT_ATOMS: atom_id res chain seq x y z
N MET A 1 23.46 -13.00 -61.33
CA MET A 1 22.27 -13.02 -60.45
C MET A 1 22.68 -12.48 -59.08
N LYS A 2 22.27 -11.25 -58.73
CA LYS A 2 22.61 -10.59 -57.45
C LYS A 2 21.58 -11.01 -56.39
N ARG A 3 22.00 -11.69 -55.33
CA ARG A 3 21.16 -11.95 -54.15
C ARG A 3 21.36 -10.79 -53.16
N LEU A 4 20.34 -9.94 -53.00
CA LEU A 4 20.26 -9.00 -51.89
C LEU A 4 20.00 -9.78 -50.61
N LEU A 5 20.91 -9.67 -49.64
CA LEU A 5 20.69 -10.07 -48.25
C LEU A 5 20.06 -8.86 -47.52
N ILE A 6 18.80 -9.01 -47.11
CA ILE A 6 18.12 -8.06 -46.22
C ILE A 6 18.53 -8.46 -44.79
N PRO A 7 19.20 -7.60 -44.01
CA PRO A 7 19.42 -7.87 -42.60
C PRO A 7 18.10 -7.66 -41.86
N GLY A 8 17.53 -8.76 -41.34
CA GLY A 8 16.39 -8.73 -40.45
C GLY A 8 16.76 -8.01 -39.15
N LEU A 9 16.17 -6.84 -38.94
CA LEU A 9 16.24 -6.09 -37.70
C LEU A 9 15.43 -6.87 -36.64
N LEU A 10 16.11 -7.70 -35.85
CA LEU A 10 15.55 -8.29 -34.63
C LEU A 10 15.34 -7.16 -33.62
N LEU A 11 14.13 -6.58 -33.61
CA LEU A 11 13.63 -5.80 -32.49
C LEU A 11 13.51 -6.73 -31.28
N ALA A 12 14.55 -6.75 -30.45
CA ALA A 12 14.46 -7.30 -29.11
C ALA A 12 13.44 -6.46 -28.33
N SER A 13 12.21 -6.95 -28.24
CA SER A 13 11.20 -6.45 -27.32
C SER A 13 11.73 -6.66 -25.90
N MET A 14 12.34 -5.62 -25.32
CA MET A 14 12.61 -5.55 -23.90
C MET A 14 11.28 -5.48 -23.18
N ASN A 15 10.75 -6.64 -22.79
CA ASN A 15 9.73 -6.73 -21.76
C ASN A 15 10.39 -6.26 -20.46
N ALA A 16 10.24 -4.98 -20.14
CA ALA A 16 10.44 -4.50 -18.79
C ALA A 16 9.35 -5.15 -17.93
N SER A 17 9.64 -6.31 -17.34
CA SER A 17 8.84 -6.80 -16.23
C SER A 17 8.97 -5.74 -15.14
N ALA A 18 7.88 -5.02 -14.84
CA ALA A 18 7.84 -4.14 -13.68
C ALA A 18 8.30 -4.95 -12.47
N GLY A 19 9.49 -4.63 -11.96
CA GLY A 19 10.08 -5.35 -10.84
C GLY A 19 9.21 -5.15 -9.61
N LEU A 20 9.10 -6.19 -8.77
CA LEU A 20 8.39 -6.11 -7.50
C LEU A 20 8.93 -4.94 -6.67
N TYR A 21 8.07 -3.99 -6.29
CA TYR A 21 8.47 -2.93 -5.37
C TYR A 21 8.57 -3.51 -3.95
N ILE A 22 9.81 -3.62 -3.44
CA ILE A 22 10.08 -4.11 -2.09
C ILE A 22 10.50 -2.94 -1.20
N ASP A 23 9.70 -2.65 -0.19
CA ASP A 23 10.04 -1.65 0.83
C ASP A 23 10.90 -2.29 1.95
N PRO A 24 12.12 -1.81 2.21
CA PRO A 24 13.01 -2.41 3.21
C PRO A 24 12.47 -2.38 4.64
N GLN A 25 11.66 -1.38 4.99
CA GLN A 25 11.04 -1.31 6.31
C GLN A 25 9.90 -2.32 6.41
N GLN A 26 9.07 -2.41 5.38
CA GLN A 26 8.00 -3.39 5.29
C GLN A 26 8.54 -4.82 5.33
N LEU A 27 9.68 -5.07 4.68
CA LEU A 27 10.35 -6.37 4.74
C LEU A 27 10.67 -6.76 6.20
N LYS A 28 11.21 -5.83 6.99
CA LYS A 28 11.52 -6.07 8.40
C LYS A 28 10.24 -6.29 9.22
N ASP A 29 9.21 -5.50 8.98
CA ASP A 29 7.94 -5.60 9.69
C ASP A 29 7.24 -6.93 9.38
N ASP A 30 7.21 -7.36 8.12
CA ASP A 30 6.68 -8.65 7.69
C ASP A 30 7.46 -9.82 8.29
N GLN A 31 8.79 -9.74 8.33
CA GLN A 31 9.63 -10.76 8.97
C GLN A 31 9.39 -10.85 10.48
N ASN A 32 9.21 -9.72 11.16
CA ASN A 32 8.93 -9.72 12.59
C ASN A 32 7.51 -10.20 12.91
N ARG A 33 6.55 -9.84 12.05
CA ARG A 33 5.20 -10.38 12.08
C ARG A 33 5.21 -11.90 11.93
N ASP A 34 5.91 -12.43 10.93
CA ASP A 34 6.00 -13.87 10.70
C ASP A 34 6.63 -14.63 11.88
N LYS A 35 7.65 -14.05 12.54
CA LYS A 35 8.22 -14.60 13.78
C LYS A 35 7.17 -14.74 14.88
N LEU A 36 6.32 -13.73 15.09
CA LEU A 36 5.24 -13.78 16.09
C LEU A 36 4.20 -14.85 15.74
N LEU A 37 3.83 -14.97 14.47
CA LEU A 37 2.89 -15.99 14.01
C LEU A 37 3.46 -17.41 14.12
N THR A 38 4.75 -17.58 13.83
CA THR A 38 5.47 -18.84 14.05
C THR A 38 5.54 -19.19 15.54
N MET A 39 5.76 -18.20 16.42
CA MET A 39 5.69 -18.41 17.86
C MET A 39 4.29 -18.84 18.31
N ALA A 40 3.23 -18.29 17.72
CA ALA A 40 1.86 -18.74 17.98
C ALA A 40 1.66 -20.23 17.69
N ILE A 41 2.20 -20.73 16.57
CA ILE A 41 2.11 -22.15 16.22
C ILE A 41 2.90 -23.01 17.21
N LYS A 42 4.10 -22.58 17.59
CA LYS A 42 4.98 -23.31 18.53
C LYS A 42 4.44 -23.33 19.96
N LYS A 43 3.93 -22.21 20.45
CA LYS A 43 3.44 -22.04 21.83
C LYS A 43 2.00 -22.48 22.01
N CYS A 44 1.23 -22.52 20.93
CA CYS A 44 -0.15 -23.03 20.91
C CYS A 44 -0.27 -24.26 19.98
N PRO A 45 0.43 -25.38 20.26
CA PRO A 45 0.34 -26.57 19.44
C PRO A 45 -1.01 -27.27 19.62
N ASN A 46 -1.44 -28.03 18.62
CA ASN A 46 -2.75 -28.71 18.65
C ASN A 46 -2.90 -29.65 19.85
N SER A 47 -1.80 -30.29 20.29
CA SER A 47 -1.78 -31.24 21.41
C SER A 47 -2.01 -30.60 22.78
N SER A 48 -1.94 -29.27 22.90
CA SER A 48 -2.03 -28.58 24.19
C SER A 48 -3.45 -28.10 24.54
N PHE A 49 -4.44 -28.30 23.67
CA PHE A 49 -5.81 -27.80 23.85
C PHE A 49 -6.83 -28.90 23.60
N LYS A 50 -7.96 -28.84 24.33
CA LYS A 50 -9.03 -29.84 24.20
C LYS A 50 -9.94 -29.53 23.01
N THR A 51 -10.05 -28.25 22.65
CA THR A 51 -10.88 -27.80 21.53
C THR A 51 -10.10 -26.91 20.56
N ILE A 52 -10.62 -26.81 19.33
CA ILE A 52 -10.13 -25.88 18.32
C ILE A 52 -10.27 -24.42 18.79
N GLY A 53 -11.36 -24.10 19.51
CA GLY A 53 -11.62 -22.75 20.03
C GLY A 53 -10.54 -22.26 20.99
N GLU A 54 -10.21 -23.06 22.01
CA GLU A 54 -9.16 -22.72 23.00
C GLU A 54 -7.78 -22.50 22.33
N ARG A 55 -7.46 -23.32 21.32
CA ARG A 55 -6.23 -23.16 20.54
C ARG A 55 -6.24 -21.85 19.75
N ASP A 56 -7.34 -21.54 19.10
CA ASP A 56 -7.46 -20.35 18.27
C ASP A 56 -7.45 -19.08 19.12
N GLU A 57 -8.00 -19.10 20.33
CA GLU A 57 -7.83 -18.03 21.33
C GLU A 57 -6.37 -17.85 21.75
N CYS A 58 -5.64 -18.94 22.00
CA CYS A 58 -4.20 -18.86 22.28
C CYS A 58 -3.44 -18.22 21.11
N ARG A 59 -3.70 -18.65 19.87
CA ARG A 59 -3.06 -18.09 18.67
C ARG A 59 -3.48 -16.66 18.40
N ALA A 60 -4.72 -16.28 18.73
CA ALA A 60 -5.23 -14.92 18.58
C ALA A 60 -4.41 -13.92 19.40
N LYS A 61 -3.92 -14.29 20.60
CA LYS A 61 -3.05 -13.42 21.41
C LYS A 61 -1.80 -12.98 20.64
N TYR A 62 -1.15 -13.90 19.93
CA TYR A 62 0.04 -13.60 19.14
C TYR A 62 -0.29 -12.85 17.84
N ARG A 63 -1.41 -13.17 17.19
CA ARG A 63 -1.89 -12.42 16.02
C ARG A 63 -2.18 -10.96 16.37
N ASN A 64 -2.92 -10.74 17.46
CA ASN A 64 -3.24 -9.40 17.95
C ASN A 64 -1.96 -8.63 18.33
N LEU A 65 -1.00 -9.29 18.99
CA LEU A 65 0.29 -8.69 19.28
C LEU A 65 1.03 -8.28 18.00
N ALA A 66 0.99 -9.13 16.98
CA ALA A 66 1.59 -8.83 15.69
C ALA A 66 0.87 -7.67 14.99
N ASP A 67 -0.47 -7.60 15.03
CA ASP A 67 -1.26 -6.50 14.45
C ASP A 67 -1.00 -5.16 15.15
N GLN A 68 -0.76 -5.18 16.47
CA GLN A 68 -0.44 -3.98 17.24
C GLN A 68 1.00 -3.49 16.95
N GLN A 69 1.97 -4.40 16.91
CA GLN A 69 3.37 -4.02 16.74
C GLN A 69 3.72 -3.74 15.27
N PHE A 70 3.27 -4.62 14.38
CA PHE A 70 3.56 -4.67 12.94
C PHE A 70 2.24 -4.71 12.15
N PRO A 71 1.46 -3.61 12.15
CA PRO A 71 0.22 -3.55 11.39
C PRO A 71 0.50 -3.69 9.90
N LEU A 72 -0.37 -4.41 9.20
CA LEU A 72 -0.25 -4.63 7.75
C LEU A 72 -0.37 -3.31 6.98
N ARG A 73 0.40 -3.13 5.92
CA ARG A 73 0.20 -2.02 4.95
C ARG A 73 -1.21 -2.04 4.38
N GLY A 74 -1.70 -0.87 4.01
CA GLY A 74 -3.10 -0.69 3.60
C GLY A 74 -4.13 -0.79 4.73
N SER A 75 -3.76 -1.29 5.92
CA SER A 75 -4.70 -1.40 7.03
C SER A 75 -4.95 -0.04 7.69
N LYS A 76 -6.15 0.13 8.26
CA LYS A 76 -6.49 1.31 9.05
C LYS A 76 -5.47 1.55 10.17
N ALA A 77 -5.06 0.49 10.88
CA ALA A 77 -4.13 0.59 12.00
C ALA A 77 -2.74 1.10 11.57
N TYR A 78 -2.26 0.66 10.40
CA TYR A 78 -1.01 1.16 9.83
C TYR A 78 -1.14 2.65 9.50
N SER A 79 -2.18 3.02 8.74
CA SER A 79 -2.39 4.40 8.30
C SER A 79 -2.54 5.35 9.47
N GLU A 80 -3.28 4.95 10.51
CA GLU A 80 -3.45 5.73 11.73
C GLU A 80 -2.12 5.91 12.48
N LYS A 81 -1.34 4.83 12.65
CA LYS A 81 -0.02 4.88 13.30
C LYS A 81 0.97 5.74 12.52
N LYS A 82 0.91 5.71 11.18
CA LYS A 82 1.89 6.36 10.30
C LYS A 82 1.56 7.83 10.01
N TYR A 83 0.28 8.18 9.82
CA TYR A 83 -0.13 9.45 9.22
C TYR A 83 -0.92 10.38 10.15
N SER A 84 -1.46 9.91 11.27
CA SER A 84 -2.36 10.72 12.13
C SER A 84 -1.77 12.05 12.62
N GLY A 85 -0.45 12.15 12.74
CA GLY A 85 0.26 13.36 13.14
C GLY A 85 0.60 14.34 12.02
N LEU A 86 0.24 14.06 10.76
CA LEU A 86 0.60 14.92 9.63
C LEU A 86 -0.31 16.17 9.54
N SER A 87 0.31 17.32 9.29
CA SER A 87 -0.40 18.52 8.84
C SER A 87 -0.91 18.35 7.39
N LYS A 88 -1.84 19.20 6.95
CA LYS A 88 -2.35 19.16 5.55
C LYS A 88 -1.23 19.20 4.50
N PRO A 89 -0.25 20.12 4.54
CA PRO A 89 0.83 20.14 3.54
C PRO A 89 1.70 18.87 3.57
N GLN A 90 1.95 18.31 4.76
CA GLN A 90 2.69 17.06 4.89
C GLN A 90 1.90 15.87 4.34
N ALA A 91 0.59 15.86 4.53
CA ALA A 91 -0.30 14.85 3.99
C ALA A 91 -0.37 14.90 2.46
N GLU A 92 -0.40 16.09 1.86
CA GLU A 92 -0.32 16.25 0.40
C GLU A 92 1.00 15.72 -0.16
N GLN A 93 2.13 16.04 0.48
CA GLN A 93 3.43 15.48 0.10
C GLN A 93 3.43 13.96 0.24
N GLN A 94 2.85 13.43 1.32
CA GLN A 94 2.78 12.00 1.54
C GLN A 94 1.91 11.29 0.50
N LEU A 95 0.82 11.90 0.03
CA LEU A 95 0.02 11.39 -1.10
C LEU A 95 0.82 11.32 -2.40
N ILE A 96 1.67 12.31 -2.67
CA ILE A 96 2.57 12.30 -3.83
C ILE A 96 3.55 11.11 -3.72
N GLU A 97 4.15 10.87 -2.55
CA GLU A 97 5.05 9.74 -2.36
C GLU A 97 4.32 8.39 -2.49
N LEU A 98 3.11 8.26 -1.93
CA LEU A 98 2.28 7.07 -2.08
C LEU A 98 1.92 6.81 -3.55
N LYS A 99 1.61 7.86 -4.31
CA LYS A 99 1.34 7.73 -5.75
C LYS A 99 2.55 7.21 -6.52
N LYS A 100 3.77 7.70 -6.21
CA LYS A 100 4.99 7.19 -6.86
C LYS A 100 5.17 5.69 -6.62
N ILE A 101 4.91 5.24 -5.39
CA ILE A 101 4.97 3.81 -5.05
C ILE A 101 3.86 3.05 -5.78
N TYR A 102 2.63 3.57 -5.78
CA TYR A 102 1.49 3.00 -6.49
C TYR A 102 1.79 2.76 -7.98
N ASP A 103 2.36 3.76 -8.66
CA ASP A 103 2.68 3.68 -10.09
C ASP A 103 3.77 2.62 -10.40
N GLN A 104 4.53 2.18 -9.38
CA GLN A 104 5.57 1.15 -9.48
C GLN A 104 5.15 -0.21 -8.89
N ALA A 105 4.09 -0.24 -8.08
CA ALA A 105 3.64 -1.41 -7.35
C ALA A 105 2.85 -2.36 -8.26
N ASP A 106 2.85 -3.65 -7.89
CA ASP A 106 2.04 -4.64 -8.60
C ASP A 106 0.54 -4.41 -8.32
N MET A 107 -0.26 -4.55 -9.37
CA MET A 107 -1.72 -4.47 -9.32
C MET A 107 -2.32 -5.75 -8.73
N PHE A 108 -1.71 -6.91 -9.01
CA PHE A 108 -2.27 -8.23 -8.67
C PHE A 108 -1.22 -9.15 -8.05
N ALA A 109 -0.80 -8.86 -6.82
CA ALA A 109 0.05 -9.77 -6.07
C ALA A 109 -0.75 -11.01 -5.60
N VAL A 110 -0.77 -12.06 -6.43
CA VAL A 110 -1.43 -13.35 -6.12
C VAL A 110 -0.84 -14.00 -4.85
N LYS A 111 0.45 -13.78 -4.61
CA LYS A 111 1.14 -14.16 -3.36
C LYS A 111 2.13 -13.07 -2.98
N LYS A 112 1.73 -12.22 -2.04
CA LYS A 112 2.55 -11.15 -1.49
C LYS A 112 3.83 -11.71 -0.88
N LYS A 113 4.98 -11.35 -1.42
CA LYS A 113 6.29 -11.63 -0.82
C LYS A 113 6.53 -10.68 0.35
N PRO A 114 7.33 -11.07 1.37
CA PRO A 114 7.71 -10.15 2.42
C PRO A 114 8.30 -8.86 1.87
N GLY A 115 7.81 -7.71 2.34
CA GLY A 115 8.23 -6.38 1.90
C GLY A 115 7.57 -5.87 0.63
N GLU A 116 6.81 -6.71 -0.09
CA GLU A 116 6.12 -6.31 -1.31
C GLU A 116 4.98 -5.33 -1.00
N LEU A 117 4.96 -4.20 -1.70
CA LEU A 117 3.85 -3.26 -1.67
C LEU A 117 3.01 -3.41 -2.93
N THR A 118 1.69 -3.40 -2.76
CA THR A 118 0.72 -3.51 -3.84
C THR A 118 0.02 -2.17 -4.07
N GLN A 119 -0.55 -2.01 -5.26
CA GLN A 119 -1.41 -0.88 -5.58
C GLN A 119 -2.57 -0.73 -4.58
N SER A 120 -3.18 -1.85 -4.18
CA SER A 120 -4.28 -1.85 -3.20
C SER A 120 -3.85 -1.34 -1.82
N ASP A 121 -2.63 -1.66 -1.37
CA ASP A 121 -2.10 -1.13 -0.11
C ASP A 121 -1.97 0.40 -0.16
N MET A 122 -1.42 0.92 -1.27
CA MET A 122 -1.20 2.36 -1.44
C MET A 122 -2.52 3.10 -1.59
N GLU A 123 -3.50 2.56 -2.33
CA GLU A 123 -4.84 3.14 -2.45
C GLU A 123 -5.55 3.23 -1.10
N ALA A 124 -5.46 2.18 -0.28
CA ALA A 124 -6.07 2.17 1.03
C ALA A 124 -5.42 3.21 1.97
N GLU A 125 -4.09 3.35 1.93
CA GLU A 125 -3.34 4.38 2.66
C GLU A 125 -3.69 5.79 2.15
N GLY A 126 -3.75 5.99 0.83
CA GLY A 126 -4.13 7.25 0.21
C GLY A 126 -5.55 7.69 0.60
N TRP A 127 -6.52 6.78 0.53
CA TRP A 127 -7.90 7.04 0.96
C TRP A 127 -7.99 7.37 2.45
N TRP A 128 -7.17 6.73 3.28
CA TRP A 128 -7.11 7.08 4.70
C TRP A 128 -6.68 8.53 4.91
N ILE A 129 -5.62 8.98 4.21
CA ILE A 129 -5.15 10.38 4.28
C ILE A 129 -6.24 11.34 3.80
N GLN A 130 -6.88 11.02 2.67
CA GLN A 130 -7.95 11.82 2.09
C GLN A 130 -9.09 12.05 3.08
N GLN A 131 -9.59 10.99 3.70
CA GLN A 131 -10.74 11.08 4.61
C GLN A 131 -10.39 11.70 5.96
N ASN A 132 -9.23 11.32 6.53
CA ASN A 132 -8.92 11.63 7.93
C ASN A 132 -8.21 12.97 8.08
N ILE A 133 -7.39 13.39 7.11
CA ILE A 133 -6.60 14.62 7.19
C ILE A 133 -7.15 15.69 6.24
N LEU A 134 -7.33 15.35 4.96
CA LEU A 134 -7.80 16.30 3.96
C LEU A 134 -9.33 16.50 3.96
N LYS A 135 -10.05 15.64 4.69
CA LYS A 135 -11.52 15.67 4.87
C LYS A 135 -12.30 15.52 3.55
N ALA A 136 -11.70 14.84 2.56
CA ALA A 136 -12.38 14.50 1.32
C ALA A 136 -13.42 13.39 1.52
N THR A 137 -14.54 13.48 0.79
CA THR A 137 -15.54 12.40 0.74
C THR A 137 -15.02 11.26 -0.14
N ARG A 138 -15.17 10.02 0.34
CA ARG A 138 -14.79 8.86 -0.47
C ARG A 138 -15.75 8.70 -1.64
N THR A 139 -15.17 8.67 -2.84
CA THR A 139 -15.86 8.42 -4.10
C THR A 139 -15.41 7.05 -4.64
N GLN A 140 -15.94 6.64 -5.80
CA GLN A 140 -15.49 5.41 -6.49
C GLN A 140 -14.12 5.56 -7.18
N GLY A 141 -13.49 6.74 -7.12
CA GLY A 141 -12.21 7.02 -7.78
C GLY A 141 -10.98 6.61 -6.98
N ASP A 142 -9.82 6.93 -7.53
CA ASP A 142 -8.54 6.83 -6.84
C ASP A 142 -8.36 7.99 -5.83
N PRO A 143 -7.49 7.84 -4.81
CA PRO A 143 -7.23 8.90 -3.83
C PRO A 143 -6.21 9.93 -4.32
N TRP A 144 -5.90 9.97 -5.61
CA TRP A 144 -4.73 10.69 -6.14
C TRP A 144 -5.05 12.12 -6.58
N PHE A 145 -5.59 12.92 -5.67
CA PHE A 145 -5.97 14.31 -5.92
C PHE A 145 -5.75 15.20 -4.68
N ILE A 146 -5.86 16.51 -4.88
CA ILE A 146 -5.99 17.50 -3.80
C ILE A 146 -7.17 18.43 -4.11
N GLU A 147 -7.69 19.11 -3.09
CA GLU A 147 -8.62 20.21 -3.31
C GLU A 147 -7.91 21.34 -4.08
N CYS A 148 -8.56 21.85 -5.12
CA CYS A 148 -8.07 23.02 -5.84
C CYS A 148 -8.08 24.25 -4.92
N LYS A 149 -7.07 25.11 -5.03
CA LYS A 149 -7.08 26.41 -4.37
C LYS A 149 -8.25 27.22 -4.95
N VAL A 150 -9.22 27.46 -4.09
CA VAL A 150 -10.57 27.93 -4.38
C VAL A 150 -10.63 29.06 -5.42
N GLN A 151 -11.48 28.87 -6.43
CA GLN A 151 -12.20 29.99 -7.05
C GLN A 151 -13.38 30.34 -6.13
N LYS A 152 -13.31 31.50 -5.44
CA LYS A 152 -14.18 31.92 -4.29
C LYS A 152 -15.71 31.87 -4.51
N TRP A 153 -16.18 31.55 -5.72
CA TRP A 153 -17.56 31.68 -6.18
C TRP A 153 -18.26 30.35 -6.49
N LYS A 154 -17.56 29.20 -6.41
CA LYS A 154 -18.19 27.90 -6.63
C LYS A 154 -18.66 27.27 -5.32
N ALA A 155 -19.89 26.74 -5.32
CA ALA A 155 -20.44 25.92 -4.24
C ALA A 155 -19.91 24.47 -4.25
N THR A 156 -19.11 24.11 -5.26
CA THR A 156 -18.53 22.78 -5.45
C THR A 156 -17.02 22.83 -5.24
N VAL A 157 -16.48 21.80 -4.58
CA VAL A 157 -15.04 21.59 -4.43
C VAL A 157 -14.51 20.99 -5.74
N ASP A 158 -13.65 21.72 -6.45
CA ASP A 158 -12.95 21.21 -7.63
C ASP A 158 -11.75 20.35 -7.18
N LEU A 159 -11.54 19.20 -7.83
CA LEU A 159 -10.43 18.29 -7.57
C LEU A 159 -9.27 18.58 -8.54
N CYS A 160 -8.08 18.77 -7.99
CA CYS A 160 -6.86 19.08 -8.72
C CYS A 160 -5.88 17.91 -8.73
N PRO A 161 -5.06 17.76 -9.79
CA PRO A 161 -4.03 16.73 -9.85
C PRO A 161 -2.99 16.91 -8.72
N LEU A 162 -2.49 15.79 -8.19
CA LEU A 162 -1.35 15.79 -7.27
C LEU A 162 -0.13 16.50 -7.89
N GLY A 163 0.62 17.25 -7.06
CA GLY A 163 1.87 17.90 -7.47
C GLY A 163 1.71 19.26 -8.17
N LYS A 164 0.50 19.72 -8.48
CA LYS A 164 0.24 21.06 -9.04
C LYS A 164 -0.08 22.14 -8.00
N GLY A 165 -0.01 21.80 -6.71
CA GLY A 165 -0.22 22.76 -5.61
C GLY A 165 -1.63 23.37 -5.58
N GLY A 166 -2.63 22.63 -6.05
CA GLY A 166 -4.04 23.04 -6.09
C GLY A 166 -4.40 23.91 -7.29
N ASN A 167 -3.53 24.00 -8.30
CA ASN A 167 -3.88 24.60 -9.58
C ASN A 167 -4.49 23.52 -10.51
N PRO A 168 -5.56 23.83 -11.27
CA PRO A 168 -6.15 22.91 -12.23
C PRO A 168 -5.12 22.44 -13.30
#